data_AF-A0A971CV35-F1
#
_entry.id   AF-A0A971CV35-F1
#
_cell.length_a   1.000
_cell.length_b   1.000
_cell.length_c   1.000
_cell.angle_alpha   90.00
_cell.angle_beta   90.00
_cell.angle_gamma   90.00
#
_symmetry.space_group_name_H-M   'P 1'
#
loop_
_entity.id
_entity.type
_entity.pdbx_description
1 polymer ?
#
loop_
_entity_poly.entity_id
_entity_poly.type
_entity_poly.pdbx_seq_one_letter_code
_entity_poly.pdbx_strand_id
1 'polypeptide(L)'
;MISVFWGQACWAQQAAPAGPDDFKPASSNQPGRQYPQVNSEGRVRARIVAPDAQSVLLDIGGVRYPMTKGDDGAWVGDSAPQDEGFHYYQLNIDGAQVPDPGSLFFYGAGRWGSGVECPAKDQDFYALKNVPHGQIRENLYYSKVNNSLRRCFVYTPPDYDKDTTARYPVLYLQHGGGEDETGWPNQGKTNLIMDNLIAEGKARPFIIVMDNGT
;
A
#
# COMPACT_ATOMS: atom_id res chain seq x y z
N MET A 1 42.98 -41.17 -16.23
CA MET A 1 42.36 -40.08 -15.44
C MET A 1 41.56 -39.24 -16.43
N ILE A 2 40.25 -39.46 -16.54
CA ILE A 2 39.38 -38.71 -17.47
C ILE A 2 38.52 -37.80 -16.61
N SER A 3 38.80 -36.50 -16.65
CA SER A 3 37.99 -35.48 -15.99
C SER A 3 36.89 -35.03 -16.94
N VAL A 4 35.64 -35.29 -16.58
CA VAL A 4 34.47 -34.78 -17.30
C VAL A 4 34.04 -33.48 -16.63
N PHE A 5 34.18 -32.36 -17.34
CA PHE A 5 33.63 -31.07 -16.92
C PHE A 5 32.16 -31.01 -17.29
N TRP A 6 31.29 -30.89 -16.29
CA TRP A 6 29.88 -30.55 -16.47
C TRP A 6 29.75 -29.02 -16.49
N GLY A 7 29.51 -28.46 -17.67
CA GLY A 7 29.13 -27.05 -17.80
C GLY A 7 27.70 -26.85 -17.29
N GLN A 8 27.53 -26.05 -16.24
CA GLN A 8 26.22 -25.51 -15.88
C GLN A 8 25.80 -24.50 -16.95
N ALA A 9 24.70 -24.78 -17.65
CA ALA A 9 24.04 -23.80 -18.48
C ALA A 9 23.35 -22.77 -17.58
N CYS A 10 23.88 -21.55 -17.53
CA CYS A 10 23.17 -20.41 -16.97
C CYS A 10 22.00 -20.07 -17.91
N TRP A 11 20.77 -20.33 -17.48
CA TRP A 11 19.59 -19.82 -18.15
C TRP A 11 19.48 -18.33 -17.84
N ALA A 12 19.78 -17.49 -18.82
CA ALA A 12 19.45 -16.07 -18.74
C ALA A 12 17.93 -15.95 -18.62
N GLN A 13 17.46 -15.25 -17.59
CA GLN A 13 16.06 -14.92 -17.43
C GLN A 13 15.68 -14.00 -18.60
N GLN A 14 14.89 -14.54 -19.54
CA GLN A 14 14.37 -13.78 -20.67
C GLN A 14 13.59 -12.58 -20.10
N ALA A 15 13.99 -11.37 -20.49
CA ALA A 15 13.23 -10.17 -20.16
C ALA A 15 11.77 -10.39 -20.61
N ALA A 16 10.84 -10.17 -19.69
CA ALA A 16 9.43 -10.26 -20.03
C ALA A 16 9.14 -9.33 -21.23
N PRO A 17 8.31 -9.75 -22.20
CA PRO A 17 7.96 -8.89 -23.33
C PRO A 17 7.45 -7.53 -22.83
N ALA A 18 7.86 -6.47 -23.51
CA ALA A 18 7.44 -5.11 -23.18
C ALA A 18 5.91 -5.03 -23.26
N GLY A 19 5.27 -4.71 -22.14
CA GLY A 19 3.83 -4.45 -22.08
C GLY A 19 3.46 -3.11 -22.74
N PRO A 20 2.17 -2.73 -22.72
CA PRO A 20 1.75 -1.41 -23.20
C PRO A 20 2.44 -0.30 -22.41
N ASP A 21 2.88 0.74 -23.13
CA ASP A 21 3.56 1.92 -22.55
C ASP A 21 2.52 2.99 -22.12
N ASP A 22 1.51 2.56 -21.37
CA ASP A 22 0.41 3.40 -20.87
C ASP A 22 0.49 3.66 -19.36
N PHE A 23 1.71 3.66 -18.83
CA PHE A 23 2.02 3.92 -17.44
C PHE A 23 1.51 5.29 -16.97
N LYS A 24 0.87 5.31 -15.79
CA LYS A 24 0.37 6.53 -15.15
C LYS A 24 0.86 6.59 -13.70
N PRO A 25 1.11 7.79 -13.14
CA PRO A 25 1.44 7.93 -11.71
C PRO A 25 0.41 7.22 -10.84
N ALA A 26 0.87 6.43 -9.86
CA ALA A 26 -0.02 5.72 -8.94
C ALA A 26 -0.74 6.72 -8.02
N SER A 27 -1.97 6.38 -7.59
CA SER A 27 -2.73 7.21 -6.65
C SER A 27 -2.11 7.26 -5.24
N SER A 28 -1.17 6.36 -4.95
CA SER A 28 -0.41 6.31 -3.71
C SER A 28 0.93 7.06 -3.77
N ASN A 29 1.15 7.91 -4.79
CA ASN A 29 2.34 8.75 -4.87
C ASN A 29 2.30 9.90 -3.85
N GLN A 30 3.47 10.35 -3.40
CA GLN A 30 3.57 11.62 -2.68
C GLN A 30 3.19 12.80 -3.61
N PRO A 31 2.73 13.93 -3.05
CA PRO A 31 2.39 15.11 -3.84
C PRO A 31 3.52 15.52 -4.79
N GLY A 32 3.19 15.64 -6.08
CA GLY A 32 4.12 16.06 -7.14
C GLY A 32 5.05 14.95 -7.69
N ARG A 33 5.03 13.73 -7.13
CA ARG A 33 5.86 12.63 -7.63
C ARG A 33 5.21 11.92 -8.82
N GLN A 34 5.98 11.77 -9.90
CA GLN A 34 5.54 11.09 -11.13
C GLN A 34 5.71 9.56 -11.09
N TYR A 35 6.44 9.05 -10.10
CA TYR A 35 6.73 7.62 -9.88
C TYR A 35 6.46 7.23 -8.42
N PRO A 36 6.10 5.97 -8.13
CA PRO A 36 5.90 4.88 -9.10
C PRO A 36 4.73 5.10 -10.06
N GLN A 37 4.71 4.33 -11.14
CA GLN A 37 3.64 4.30 -12.12
C GLN A 37 3.03 2.90 -12.22
N VAL A 38 1.78 2.82 -12.66
CA VAL A 38 1.08 1.55 -12.96
C VAL A 38 0.49 1.64 -14.37
N ASN A 39 0.60 0.58 -15.15
CA ASN A 39 0.05 0.49 -16.51
C ASN A 39 -1.27 -0.32 -16.53
N SER A 40 -1.93 -0.45 -17.69
CA SER A 40 -3.22 -1.18 -17.78
C SER A 40 -3.14 -2.69 -17.54
N GLU A 41 -1.94 -3.27 -17.56
CA GLU A 41 -1.70 -4.68 -17.20
C GLU A 41 -1.43 -4.87 -15.70
N GLY A 42 -1.42 -3.81 -14.89
CA GLY A 42 -1.05 -3.89 -13.47
C GLY A 42 0.45 -4.02 -13.24
N ARG A 43 1.30 -3.70 -14.23
CA ARG A 43 2.75 -3.62 -14.02
C ARG A 43 3.09 -2.34 -13.28
N VAL A 44 4.01 -2.43 -12.32
CA VAL A 44 4.51 -1.30 -11.55
C VAL A 44 5.89 -0.90 -12.08
N ARG A 45 6.05 0.37 -12.43
CA ARG A 45 7.32 0.98 -12.82
C ARG A 45 7.84 1.86 -11.70
N ALA A 46 8.97 1.47 -11.11
CA ALA A 46 9.67 2.25 -10.10
C ALA A 46 10.77 3.09 -10.74
N ARG A 47 11.10 4.24 -10.12
CA ARG A 47 12.22 5.09 -10.54
C ARG A 47 12.88 5.76 -9.35
N ILE A 48 14.22 5.68 -9.28
CA ILE A 48 15.00 6.38 -8.25
C ILE A 48 16.33 6.91 -8.78
N VAL A 49 16.73 8.13 -8.38
CA VAL A 49 18.03 8.71 -8.71
C VAL A 49 19.07 8.20 -7.71
N ALA A 50 20.02 7.40 -8.19
CA ALA A 50 21.11 6.83 -7.38
C ALA A 50 22.36 6.68 -8.27
N PRO A 51 23.04 7.80 -8.60
CA PRO A 51 24.08 7.84 -9.61
C PRO A 51 25.35 7.08 -9.22
N ASP A 52 25.57 6.78 -7.95
CA ASP A 52 26.73 6.01 -7.50
C ASP A 52 26.41 4.55 -7.19
N ALA A 53 25.11 4.19 -7.22
CA ALA A 53 24.69 2.82 -6.96
C ALA A 53 25.22 1.86 -8.03
N GLN A 54 25.44 0.61 -7.64
CA GLN A 54 25.90 -0.47 -8.50
C GLN A 54 24.76 -1.43 -8.88
N SER A 55 23.78 -1.59 -7.99
CA SER A 55 22.60 -2.43 -8.18
C SER A 55 21.38 -1.79 -7.53
N VAL A 56 20.30 -1.70 -8.29
CA VAL A 56 19.00 -1.27 -7.76
C VAL A 56 17.92 -2.28 -8.18
N LEU A 57 17.10 -2.71 -7.23
CA LEU A 57 16.01 -3.67 -7.46
C LEU A 57 14.68 -3.09 -6.95
N LEU A 58 13.60 -3.34 -7.67
CA LEU A 58 12.23 -3.22 -7.17
C LEU A 58 11.82 -4.54 -6.51
N ASP A 59 11.41 -4.52 -5.25
CA ASP A 59 10.97 -5.70 -4.49
C ASP A 59 9.46 -5.62 -4.22
N ILE A 60 8.66 -6.31 -5.03
CA ILE A 60 7.19 -6.31 -5.02
C ILE A 60 6.64 -7.68 -5.38
N GLY A 61 5.51 -8.08 -4.77
CA GLY A 61 4.87 -9.38 -5.08
C GLY A 61 5.75 -10.59 -4.74
N GLY A 62 6.70 -10.44 -3.81
CA GLY A 62 7.67 -11.48 -3.46
C GLY A 62 8.78 -11.71 -4.49
N VAL A 63 8.91 -10.83 -5.49
CA VAL A 63 9.90 -10.91 -6.56
C VAL A 63 10.76 -9.65 -6.59
N ARG A 64 12.07 -9.83 -6.82
CA ARG A 64 13.03 -8.73 -7.01
C ARG A 64 13.31 -8.53 -8.49
N TYR A 65 12.90 -7.39 -9.02
CA TYR A 65 13.06 -6.99 -10.42
C TYR A 65 14.28 -6.08 -10.56
N PRO A 66 15.30 -6.45 -11.36
CA PRO A 66 16.42 -5.57 -11.65
C PRO A 66 15.97 -4.28 -12.32
N MET A 67 16.48 -3.14 -11.83
CA MET A 67 16.29 -1.84 -12.46
C MET A 67 17.52 -1.52 -13.32
N THR A 68 17.33 -0.73 -14.37
CA THR A 68 18.39 -0.30 -15.29
C THR A 68 18.67 1.18 -15.09
N LYS A 69 19.95 1.54 -14.99
CA LYS A 69 20.39 2.92 -14.87
C LYS A 69 20.39 3.62 -16.23
N GLY A 70 19.70 4.74 -16.34
CA GLY A 70 19.73 5.65 -17.48
C GLY A 70 20.84 6.71 -17.35
N ASP A 71 21.00 7.49 -18.42
CA ASP A 71 22.02 8.54 -18.52
C ASP A 71 21.82 9.70 -17.53
N ASP A 72 20.60 9.89 -17.03
CA ASP A 72 20.25 10.89 -16.01
C ASP A 72 20.61 10.45 -14.57
N GLY A 73 21.28 9.31 -14.42
CA GLY A 73 21.62 8.72 -13.13
C GLY A 73 20.45 8.08 -12.39
N ALA A 74 19.27 8.01 -13.03
CA ALA A 74 18.10 7.33 -12.49
C ALA A 74 18.06 5.87 -12.88
N TRP A 75 17.64 5.03 -11.94
CA TRP A 75 17.32 3.64 -12.14
C TRP A 75 15.83 3.51 -12.42
N VAL A 76 15.45 2.75 -13.45
CA VAL A 76 14.05 2.45 -13.80
C VAL A 76 13.89 0.94 -14.00
N GLY A 77 12.82 0.37 -13.47
CA GLY A 77 12.49 -1.03 -13.72
C GLY A 77 11.02 -1.32 -13.51
N ASP A 78 10.55 -2.34 -14.22
CA ASP A 78 9.15 -2.72 -14.29
C ASP A 78 8.95 -4.12 -13.67
N SER A 79 7.85 -4.30 -12.95
CA SER A 79 7.42 -5.61 -12.46
C SER A 79 6.74 -6.44 -13.56
N ALA A 80 6.49 -7.72 -13.25
CA ALA A 80 5.40 -8.47 -13.90
C ALA A 80 4.04 -7.85 -13.51
N PRO A 81 2.94 -8.17 -14.22
CA PRO A 81 1.59 -7.83 -13.77
C PRO A 81 1.38 -8.20 -12.30
N GLN A 82 0.90 -7.24 -11.50
CA GLN A 82 0.47 -7.48 -10.12
C GLN A 82 -1.05 -7.73 -10.09
N ASP A 83 -1.53 -8.35 -9.02
CA ASP A 83 -2.97 -8.44 -8.78
C ASP A 83 -3.58 -7.05 -8.58
N GLU A 84 -4.90 -6.92 -8.77
CA GLU A 84 -5.62 -5.68 -8.51
C GLU A 84 -5.55 -5.30 -7.01
N GLY A 85 -5.50 -4.00 -6.71
CA GLY A 85 -5.50 -3.45 -5.35
C GLY A 85 -4.12 -3.06 -4.81
N PHE A 86 -4.03 -3.03 -3.48
CA PHE A 86 -2.88 -2.50 -2.75
C PHE A 86 -1.77 -3.53 -2.53
N HIS A 87 -0.52 -3.12 -2.74
CA HIS A 87 0.68 -3.94 -2.52
C HIS A 87 1.74 -3.20 -1.70
N TYR A 88 2.21 -3.80 -0.61
CA TYR A 88 3.44 -3.37 0.05
C TYR A 88 4.65 -3.66 -0.87
N TYR A 89 5.59 -2.72 -0.94
CA TYR A 89 6.84 -2.92 -1.68
C TYR A 89 8.00 -2.14 -1.06
N GLN A 90 9.20 -2.36 -1.60
CA GLN A 90 10.40 -1.61 -1.23
C GLN A 90 11.41 -1.57 -2.39
N LEU A 91 12.43 -0.74 -2.25
CA LEU A 91 13.59 -0.73 -3.13
C LEU A 91 14.76 -1.43 -2.42
N ASN A 92 15.60 -2.09 -3.20
CA ASN A 92 16.92 -2.53 -2.75
C ASN A 92 17.99 -1.71 -3.48
N ILE A 93 18.80 -0.94 -2.76
CA ILE A 93 19.90 -0.14 -3.32
C ILE A 93 21.19 -0.65 -2.71
N ASP A 94 22.03 -1.32 -3.50
CA ASP A 94 23.29 -1.94 -3.07
C ASP A 94 23.15 -2.81 -1.80
N GLY A 95 22.05 -3.57 -1.71
CA GLY A 95 21.74 -4.44 -0.58
C GLY A 95 20.87 -3.79 0.50
N ALA A 96 20.79 -2.46 0.58
CA ALA A 96 19.96 -1.75 1.55
C ALA A 96 18.47 -1.78 1.13
N GLN A 97 17.61 -2.29 2.01
CA GLN A 97 16.15 -2.27 1.81
C GLN A 97 15.59 -0.94 2.32
N VAL A 98 15.01 -0.15 1.42
CA VAL A 98 14.52 1.20 1.72
C VAL A 98 13.13 1.42 1.15
N PRO A 99 12.27 2.23 1.80
CA PRO A 99 11.05 2.72 1.18
C PRO A 99 11.36 3.55 -0.08
N ASP A 100 10.50 3.47 -1.08
CA ASP A 100 10.50 4.34 -2.24
C ASP A 100 10.12 5.79 -1.82
N PRO A 101 11.00 6.79 -2.03
CA PRO A 101 10.73 8.19 -1.72
C PRO A 101 9.66 8.85 -2.61
N GLY A 102 9.16 8.13 -3.62
CA GLY A 102 8.08 8.53 -4.52
C GLY A 102 6.68 8.21 -4.00
N SER A 103 6.53 7.23 -3.10
CA SER A 103 5.22 6.80 -2.59
C SER A 103 4.90 7.33 -1.19
N LEU A 104 3.60 7.28 -0.85
CA LEU A 104 3.13 7.31 0.53
C LEU A 104 3.65 6.08 1.30
N PHE A 105 3.56 6.15 2.64
CA PHE A 105 3.96 5.09 3.54
C PHE A 105 2.79 4.53 4.34
N PHE A 106 2.87 3.24 4.61
CA PHE A 106 1.85 2.45 5.30
C PHE A 106 2.55 1.54 6.30
N TYR A 107 1.93 1.30 7.46
CA TYR A 107 2.45 0.33 8.41
C TYR A 107 1.95 -1.07 8.05
N GLY A 108 2.89 -1.97 7.73
CA GLY A 108 2.62 -3.33 7.33
C GLY A 108 3.91 -4.10 7.10
N ALA A 109 3.84 -5.43 7.06
CA ALA A 109 5.04 -6.29 7.02
C ALA A 109 6.09 -5.92 8.11
N GLY A 110 5.61 -5.46 9.27
CA GLY A 110 6.42 -5.09 10.43
C GLY A 110 7.19 -3.77 10.30
N ARG A 111 6.83 -2.89 9.36
CA ARG A 111 7.52 -1.61 9.15
C ARG A 111 6.60 -0.53 8.60
N TRP A 112 6.99 0.73 8.79
CA TRP A 112 6.54 1.81 7.91
C TRP A 112 7.29 1.70 6.58
N GLY A 113 6.56 1.50 5.49
CA GLY A 113 7.15 1.27 4.17
C GLY A 113 6.23 1.66 3.03
N SER A 114 6.73 1.51 1.81
CA SER A 114 6.01 1.92 0.61
C SER A 114 4.85 1.01 0.27
N GLY A 115 3.81 1.62 -0.31
CA GLY A 115 2.66 0.93 -0.86
C GLY A 115 2.30 1.47 -2.24
N VAL A 116 1.88 0.59 -3.14
CA VAL A 116 1.39 0.95 -4.48
C VAL A 116 -0.02 0.43 -4.68
N GLU A 117 -0.92 1.29 -5.17
CA GLU A 117 -2.27 0.91 -5.55
C GLU A 117 -2.31 0.57 -7.05
N CYS A 118 -2.55 -0.70 -7.38
CA CYS A 118 -2.88 -1.13 -8.73
C CYS A 118 -4.39 -0.99 -8.93
N PRO A 119 -4.87 -0.20 -9.91
CA PRO A 119 -6.31 0.03 -10.07
C PRO A 119 -7.11 -1.26 -10.19
N ALA A 120 -8.11 -1.42 -9.32
CA ALA A 120 -9.06 -2.53 -9.39
C ALA A 120 -10.26 -2.17 -10.25
N LYS A 121 -10.88 -3.17 -10.88
CA LYS A 121 -12.08 -2.95 -11.72
C LYS A 121 -13.29 -2.49 -10.90
N ASP A 122 -13.36 -2.92 -9.65
CA ASP A 122 -14.43 -2.61 -8.71
C ASP A 122 -14.06 -1.49 -7.73
N GLN A 123 -12.96 -0.74 -7.98
CA GLN A 123 -12.42 0.29 -7.07
C GLN A 123 -13.40 1.40 -6.65
N ASP A 124 -14.54 1.52 -7.32
CA ASP A 124 -15.58 2.50 -7.03
C ASP A 124 -16.13 2.35 -5.59
N PHE A 125 -16.19 1.16 -5.00
CA PHE A 125 -16.76 1.01 -3.65
C PHE A 125 -15.89 1.68 -2.56
N TYR A 126 -14.60 1.87 -2.79
CA TYR A 126 -13.66 2.54 -1.88
C TYR A 126 -13.13 3.88 -2.42
N ALA A 127 -13.75 4.42 -3.47
CA ALA A 127 -13.38 5.71 -4.03
C ALA A 127 -13.80 6.87 -3.11
N LEU A 128 -13.06 7.98 -3.18
CA LEU A 128 -13.47 9.25 -2.59
C LEU A 128 -14.55 9.88 -3.48
N LYS A 129 -15.81 9.81 -3.03
CA LYS A 129 -16.98 10.33 -3.76
C LYS A 129 -17.51 11.61 -3.13
N ASN A 130 -18.37 12.33 -3.85
CA ASN A 130 -19.11 13.47 -3.30
C ASN A 130 -20.31 12.98 -2.46
N VAL A 131 -20.03 12.47 -1.27
CA VAL A 131 -21.01 11.96 -0.29
C VAL A 131 -20.73 12.54 1.09
N PRO A 132 -21.68 12.51 2.04
CA PRO A 132 -21.38 12.83 3.43
C PRO A 132 -20.27 11.93 3.97
N HIS A 133 -19.25 12.52 4.58
CA HIS A 133 -18.10 11.78 5.11
C HIS A 133 -18.15 11.70 6.63
N GLY A 134 -17.86 10.51 7.15
CA GLY A 134 -17.57 10.29 8.55
C GLY A 134 -16.19 10.84 8.95
N GLN A 135 -15.81 10.59 10.20
CA GLN A 135 -14.51 10.99 10.72
C GLN A 135 -13.73 9.79 11.24
N ILE A 136 -12.44 9.74 10.92
CA ILE A 136 -11.46 8.90 11.61
C ILE A 136 -10.87 9.73 12.75
N ARG A 137 -11.15 9.32 14.00
CA ARG A 137 -10.69 10.00 15.21
C ARG A 137 -9.57 9.19 15.86
N GLU A 138 -8.47 9.87 16.20
CA GLU A 138 -7.39 9.28 16.98
C GLU A 138 -7.68 9.43 18.47
N ASN A 139 -7.66 8.30 19.19
CA ASN A 139 -8.01 8.26 20.60
C ASN A 139 -6.88 7.61 21.41
N LEU A 140 -6.39 8.32 22.43
CA LEU A 140 -5.40 7.82 23.38
C LEU A 140 -6.10 7.33 24.65
N TYR A 141 -5.71 6.17 25.17
CA TYR A 141 -6.26 5.62 26.40
C TYR A 141 -5.23 4.83 27.20
N TYR A 142 -5.41 4.75 28.51
CA TYR A 142 -4.58 3.90 29.36
C TYR A 142 -5.17 2.50 29.49
N SER A 143 -4.43 1.47 29.09
CA SER A 143 -4.82 0.08 29.32
C SER A 143 -4.29 -0.40 30.66
N LYS A 144 -5.20 -0.77 31.58
CA LYS A 144 -4.83 -1.42 32.85
C LYS A 144 -4.31 -2.84 32.63
N VAL A 145 -4.74 -3.53 31.57
CA VAL A 145 -4.32 -4.90 31.26
C VAL A 145 -2.87 -4.92 30.75
N ASN A 146 -2.49 -3.96 29.91
CA ASN A 146 -1.14 -3.84 29.35
C ASN A 146 -0.22 -2.94 30.17
N ASN A 147 -0.78 -2.20 31.14
CA ASN A 147 -0.07 -1.21 31.95
C ASN A 147 0.67 -0.17 31.08
N SER A 148 0.00 0.33 30.03
CA SER A 148 0.58 1.24 29.04
C SER A 148 -0.47 2.19 28.46
N LEU A 149 0.00 3.33 27.92
CA LEU A 149 -0.80 4.17 27.03
C LEU A 149 -0.90 3.49 25.65
N ARG A 150 -2.12 3.38 25.14
CA ARG A 150 -2.46 2.80 23.84
C ARG A 150 -3.20 3.84 23.00
N ARG A 151 -3.24 3.57 21.70
CA ARG A 151 -3.96 4.36 20.70
C ARG A 151 -4.92 3.46 19.93
N CYS A 152 -6.08 4.00 19.59
CA CYS A 152 -6.98 3.41 18.61
C CYS A 152 -7.50 4.48 17.65
N PHE A 153 -7.97 4.03 16.49
CA PHE A 153 -8.71 4.84 15.55
C PHE A 153 -10.19 4.49 15.60
N VAL A 154 -11.04 5.52 15.59
CA VAL A 154 -12.49 5.36 15.65
C VAL A 154 -13.13 6.04 14.44
N TYR A 155 -13.77 5.26 13.58
CA TYR A 155 -14.69 5.79 12.58
C TYR A 155 -16.02 6.16 13.24
N THR A 156 -16.44 7.40 13.04
CA THR A 156 -17.80 7.85 13.37
C THR A 156 -18.54 8.17 12.07
N PRO A 157 -19.80 7.71 11.90
CA PRO A 157 -20.53 7.87 10.65
C PRO A 157 -20.81 9.35 10.35
N PRO A 158 -21.20 9.69 9.11
CA PRO A 158 -21.73 11.01 8.81
C PRO A 158 -22.83 11.39 9.80
N ASP A 159 -22.90 12.67 10.16
CA ASP A 159 -23.89 13.24 11.06
C ASP A 159 -23.81 12.81 12.53
N TYR A 160 -22.76 12.07 12.93
CA TYR A 160 -22.57 11.60 14.31
C TYR A 160 -22.72 12.70 15.38
N ASP A 161 -22.18 13.90 15.13
CA ASP A 161 -22.24 15.02 16.09
C ASP A 161 -23.51 15.90 15.97
N LYS A 162 -24.42 15.62 15.01
CA LYS A 162 -25.64 16.44 14.82
C LYS A 162 -26.72 16.12 15.86
N ASP A 163 -26.87 14.85 16.24
CA ASP A 163 -27.80 14.40 17.27
C ASP A 163 -27.03 13.71 18.41
N THR A 164 -26.83 14.44 19.50
CA THR A 164 -26.10 13.95 20.68
C THR A 164 -26.88 12.90 21.50
N THR A 165 -28.16 12.70 21.19
CA THR A 165 -29.00 11.66 21.81
C THR A 165 -28.98 10.35 21.04
N ALA A 166 -28.60 10.37 19.76
CA ALA A 166 -28.46 9.18 18.94
C ALA A 166 -27.43 8.20 19.52
N ARG A 167 -27.66 6.89 19.27
CA ARG A 167 -26.76 5.81 19.66
C ARG A 167 -26.55 4.91 18.45
N TYR A 168 -25.31 4.46 18.29
CA TYR A 168 -24.89 3.68 17.12
C TYR A 168 -24.36 2.31 17.57
N PRO A 169 -24.60 1.24 16.79
CA PRO A 169 -23.87 -0.02 16.97
C PRO A 169 -22.36 0.19 16.82
N VAL A 170 -21.56 -0.74 17.36
CA VAL A 170 -20.10 -0.69 17.30
C VAL A 170 -19.56 -1.98 16.71
N LEU A 171 -18.73 -1.85 15.68
CA LEU A 171 -17.88 -2.91 15.14
C LEU A 171 -16.45 -2.73 15.66
N TYR A 172 -15.87 -3.78 16.23
CA TYR A 172 -14.44 -3.84 16.51
C TYR A 172 -13.75 -4.59 15.37
N LEU A 173 -12.80 -3.92 14.70
CA LEU A 173 -12.19 -4.41 13.47
C LEU A 173 -10.66 -4.46 13.62
N GLN A 174 -10.11 -5.67 13.65
CA GLN A 174 -8.68 -5.91 13.91
C GLN A 174 -7.89 -6.19 12.64
N HIS A 175 -6.62 -5.80 12.65
CA HIS A 175 -5.65 -5.99 11.57
C HIS A 175 -4.98 -7.38 11.61
N GLY A 176 -4.15 -7.69 10.61
CA GLY A 176 -3.36 -8.92 10.54
C GLY A 176 -1.99 -8.83 11.22
N GLY A 177 -1.21 -9.92 11.14
CA GLY A 177 0.16 -9.93 11.67
C GLY A 177 1.07 -8.98 10.89
N GLY A 178 1.90 -8.21 11.61
CA GLY A 178 2.83 -7.23 11.01
C GLY A 178 2.21 -5.88 10.67
N GLU A 179 0.96 -5.64 11.07
CA GLU A 179 0.23 -4.37 10.93
C GLU A 179 -0.06 -3.77 12.32
N ASP A 180 -0.76 -2.64 12.35
CA ASP A 180 -1.17 -1.93 13.56
C ASP A 180 -2.57 -1.28 13.38
N GLU A 181 -3.00 -0.46 14.35
CA GLU A 181 -4.30 0.23 14.34
C GLU A 181 -4.51 1.18 13.15
N THR A 182 -3.45 1.49 12.38
CA THR A 182 -3.51 2.38 11.23
C THR A 182 -3.89 1.66 9.93
N GLY A 183 -3.86 0.32 9.90
CA GLY A 183 -4.01 -0.43 8.66
C GLY A 183 -5.37 -0.28 7.99
N TRP A 184 -6.44 -0.52 8.74
CA TRP A 184 -7.82 -0.39 8.26
C TRP A 184 -8.19 1.01 7.76
N PRO A 185 -7.92 2.12 8.48
CA PRO A 185 -8.29 3.45 7.99
C PRO A 185 -7.41 3.94 6.84
N ASN A 186 -6.19 3.43 6.67
CA ASN A 186 -5.29 3.83 5.58
C ASN A 186 -5.43 2.89 4.37
N GLN A 187 -4.62 1.84 4.30
CA GLN A 187 -4.61 0.90 3.17
C GLN A 187 -5.91 0.08 3.06
N GLY A 188 -6.66 -0.09 4.15
CA GLY A 188 -7.98 -0.72 4.14
C GLY A 188 -9.12 0.21 3.70
N LYS A 189 -8.91 1.53 3.62
CA LYS A 189 -9.90 2.55 3.22
C LYS A 189 -11.26 2.45 3.93
N THR A 190 -11.28 1.98 5.18
CA THR A 190 -12.51 1.66 5.93
C THR A 190 -13.52 2.82 5.95
N ASN A 191 -13.06 4.06 6.13
CA ASN A 191 -13.95 5.22 6.15
C ASN A 191 -14.64 5.44 4.80
N LEU A 192 -13.92 5.36 3.68
CA LEU A 192 -14.49 5.59 2.36
C LEU A 192 -15.50 4.50 1.99
N ILE A 193 -15.18 3.25 2.31
CA ILE A 193 -16.10 2.12 2.13
C ILE A 193 -17.39 2.36 2.91
N MET A 194 -17.27 2.74 4.19
CA MET A 194 -18.44 2.98 5.03
C MET A 194 -19.25 4.20 4.62
N ASP A 195 -18.60 5.29 4.24
CA ASP A 195 -19.26 6.50 3.75
C ASP A 195 -20.09 6.18 2.50
N ASN A 196 -19.50 5.44 1.55
CA ASN A 196 -20.18 5.03 0.31
C ASN A 196 -21.35 4.08 0.61
N LEU A 197 -21.17 3.07 1.47
CA LEU A 197 -22.23 2.14 1.84
C LEU A 197 -23.39 2.82 2.58
N ILE A 198 -23.12 3.78 3.46
CA ILE A 198 -24.13 4.55 4.19
C ILE A 198 -24.88 5.47 3.22
N ALA A 199 -24.17 6.19 2.34
CA ALA A 199 -24.77 7.07 1.35
C ALA A 199 -25.68 6.32 0.36
N GLU A 200 -25.33 5.08 0.01
CA GLU A 200 -26.13 4.21 -0.85
C GLU A 200 -27.25 3.46 -0.09
N GLY A 201 -27.37 3.63 1.23
CA GLY A 201 -28.37 2.94 2.06
C GLY A 201 -28.14 1.43 2.20
N LYS A 202 -26.93 0.94 1.86
CA LYS A 202 -26.53 -0.47 1.94
C LYS A 202 -26.01 -0.86 3.31
N ALA A 203 -25.59 0.11 4.13
CA ALA A 203 -25.23 -0.09 5.52
C ALA A 203 -26.00 0.90 6.41
N ARG A 204 -26.43 0.44 7.58
CA ARG A 204 -26.88 1.35 8.65
C ARG A 204 -25.67 2.10 9.21
N PRO A 205 -25.79 3.36 9.64
CA PRO A 205 -24.70 4.04 10.34
C PRO A 205 -24.24 3.27 11.59
N PHE A 206 -22.94 3.00 11.73
CA PHE A 206 -22.34 2.42 12.93
C PHE A 206 -20.91 2.95 13.14
N ILE A 207 -20.42 2.83 14.39
CA ILE A 207 -19.05 3.18 14.77
C ILE A 207 -18.13 1.99 14.47
N ILE A 208 -16.91 2.26 13.99
CA ILE A 208 -15.86 1.24 13.86
C ILE A 208 -14.69 1.60 14.75
N VAL A 209 -14.28 0.69 15.62
CA VAL A 209 -13.08 0.83 16.47
C VAL A 209 -11.99 -0.08 15.91
N MET A 210 -10.84 0.51 15.61
CA MET A 210 -9.64 -0.15 15.11
C MET A 210 -8.54 0.05 16.14
N ASP A 211 -8.21 -1.00 16.90
CA ASP A 211 -7.15 -0.99 17.92
C ASP A 211 -5.95 -1.80 17.42
N ASN A 212 -4.85 -1.73 18.18
CA ASN A 212 -3.71 -2.58 17.93
C ASN A 212 -3.95 -3.94 18.57
N GLY A 213 -3.75 -5.03 17.83
CA GLY A 213 -3.89 -6.40 18.36
C GLY A 213 -2.72 -6.86 19.24
N THR A 214 -1.63 -6.09 19.27
CA THR A 214 -0.38 -6.40 19.98
C THR A 214 -0.14 -5.50 21.20
#